data_AF-A0A835GZD1-F1
#
_entry.id   AF-A0A835GZD1-F1
#
_cell.length_a   1.000
_cell.length_b   1.000
_cell.length_c   1.000
_cell.angle_alpha   90.00
_cell.angle_beta   90.00
_cell.angle_gamma   90.00
#
_symmetry.space_group_name_H-M   'P 1'
#
loop_
_entity.id
_entity.type
_entity.pdbx_description
1 polymer ?
#
loop_
_entity_poly.entity_id
_entity_poly.type
_entity_poly.pdbx_seq_one_letter_code
_entity_poly.pdbx_strand_id
1 'polypeptide(L)'
;MMSTKYSVLWASCKISAKKDLHLEWVAHEDYIPLLIKLLGAKNREIMQKALVILSILAKDSDDTKERIANVEDAIKSIVCALRRWEGKLAVALLLELSKNAAICERVGKLLDCIYFLVVMSSNDDVEASRDANELLENLALLDQNIAQMAKANYFKPLLQCLSLVSFHTFSY
;
A
#
# COMPACT_ATOMS: atom_id res chain seq x y z
N MET A 1 -25.79 -11.00 -19.59
CA MET A 1 -26.13 -10.02 -18.54
C MET A 1 -24.84 -9.52 -17.93
N MET A 2 -24.24 -8.47 -18.51
CA MET A 2 -22.97 -7.92 -18.03
C MET A 2 -23.23 -7.20 -16.71
N SER A 3 -22.51 -7.62 -15.66
CA SER A 3 -22.69 -7.12 -14.30
C SER A 3 -22.40 -5.62 -14.23
N THR A 4 -23.27 -4.89 -13.54
CA THR A 4 -23.20 -3.45 -13.25
C THR A 4 -21.87 -2.98 -12.66
N LYS A 5 -21.01 -3.90 -12.18
CA LYS A 5 -19.63 -3.62 -11.72
C LYS A 5 -18.74 -2.95 -12.77
N TYR A 6 -18.79 -3.39 -14.02
CA TYR A 6 -17.92 -2.84 -15.08
C TYR A 6 -18.30 -1.41 -15.50
N SER A 7 -19.55 -1.01 -15.26
CA SER A 7 -20.04 0.32 -15.67
C SER A 7 -19.52 1.44 -14.78
N VAL A 8 -19.15 1.14 -13.52
CA VAL A 8 -18.59 2.12 -12.58
C VAL A 8 -17.10 2.33 -12.85
N LEU A 9 -16.36 1.24 -13.08
CA LEU A 9 -14.98 1.28 -13.58
C LEU A 9 -14.88 2.05 -14.90
N TRP A 10 -15.83 1.82 -15.82
CA TRP A 10 -15.97 2.58 -17.06
C TRP A 10 -16.18 4.08 -16.81
N ALA A 11 -17.08 4.47 -15.90
CA ALA A 11 -17.37 5.88 -15.64
C ALA A 11 -16.21 6.61 -14.95
N SER A 12 -15.54 5.98 -13.98
CA SER A 12 -14.40 6.56 -13.27
C SER A 12 -13.16 6.67 -14.17
N CYS A 13 -12.91 5.71 -15.06
CA CYS A 13 -11.84 5.82 -16.06
C CYS A 13 -12.17 6.82 -17.18
N LYS A 14 -13.44 7.04 -17.52
CA LYS A 14 -13.85 7.94 -18.61
C LYS A 14 -13.63 9.42 -18.31
N ILE A 15 -13.49 9.82 -17.04
CA ILE A 15 -13.26 11.23 -16.68
C ILE A 15 -11.76 11.60 -16.76
N SER A 16 -10.83 10.65 -16.64
CA SER A 16 -9.38 10.94 -16.62
C SER A 16 -8.61 10.55 -17.88
N ALA A 17 -9.21 9.81 -18.82
CA ALA A 17 -8.52 9.35 -20.03
C ALA A 17 -9.18 9.90 -21.30
N LYS A 18 -9.02 11.20 -21.57
CA LYS A 18 -9.15 11.70 -22.95
C LYS A 18 -7.78 11.68 -23.61
N LYS A 19 -7.69 10.76 -24.58
CA LYS A 19 -6.63 10.49 -25.56
C LYS A 19 -5.59 9.44 -25.16
N ASP A 20 -5.71 8.30 -25.86
CA ASP A 20 -4.64 7.35 -26.20
C ASP A 20 -4.31 6.21 -25.25
N LEU A 21 -5.31 5.57 -24.63
CA LEU A 21 -5.16 4.19 -24.14
C LEU A 21 -6.34 3.35 -24.63
N HIS A 22 -6.07 2.58 -25.69
CA HIS A 22 -7.01 1.69 -26.36
C HIS A 22 -7.59 0.68 -25.36
N LEU A 23 -8.91 0.56 -25.37
CA LEU A 23 -9.73 -0.14 -24.38
C LEU A 23 -9.76 -1.66 -24.61
N GLU A 24 -8.63 -2.26 -24.98
CA GLU A 24 -8.48 -3.70 -25.29
C GLU A 24 -7.75 -4.50 -24.19
N TRP A 25 -7.09 -3.84 -23.22
CA TRP A 25 -6.34 -4.55 -22.16
C TRP A 25 -7.20 -5.06 -21.00
N VAL A 26 -8.46 -4.64 -20.93
CA VAL A 26 -9.41 -5.04 -19.87
C VAL A 26 -9.96 -6.46 -20.09
N ALA A 27 -9.63 -7.10 -21.22
CA ALA A 27 -10.08 -8.46 -21.56
C ALA A 27 -9.06 -9.56 -21.20
N HIS A 28 -7.86 -9.24 -20.71
CA HIS A 28 -6.84 -10.24 -20.35
C HIS A 28 -6.69 -10.42 -18.83
N GLU A 29 -6.49 -11.65 -18.36
CA GLU A 29 -6.30 -12.00 -16.94
C GLU A 29 -4.99 -11.45 -16.31
N ASP A 30 -4.11 -10.84 -17.12
CA ASP A 30 -2.73 -10.47 -16.75
C ASP A 30 -2.48 -8.95 -16.56
N TYR A 31 -3.52 -8.13 -16.39
CA TYR A 31 -3.36 -6.68 -16.23
C TYR A 31 -2.65 -6.27 -14.94
N ILE A 32 -2.83 -7.01 -13.83
CA ILE A 32 -2.20 -6.69 -12.53
C ILE A 32 -0.66 -6.81 -12.62
N PRO A 33 -0.07 -7.92 -13.12
CA PRO A 33 1.36 -7.99 -13.38
C PRO A 33 1.91 -6.85 -14.26
N LEU A 34 1.15 -6.47 -15.30
CA LEU A 34 1.54 -5.37 -16.19
C LEU A 34 1.57 -4.03 -15.45
N LEU A 35 0.56 -3.73 -14.65
CA LEU A 35 0.51 -2.51 -13.83
C LEU A 35 1.69 -2.45 -12.84
N ILE A 36 2.03 -3.58 -12.20
CA ILE A 36 3.19 -3.68 -11.30
C ILE A 36 4.48 -3.39 -12.06
N LYS A 37 4.65 -3.97 -13.26
CA LYS A 37 5.82 -3.68 -14.12
C LYS A 37 5.92 -2.20 -14.49
N LEU A 38 4.79 -1.53 -14.71
CA LEU A 38 4.75 -0.09 -15.01
C LEU A 38 5.19 0.79 -13.83
N LEU A 39 5.16 0.30 -12.58
CA LEU A 39 5.74 1.03 -11.44
C LEU A 39 7.27 1.19 -11.56
N GLY A 40 7.92 0.27 -12.29
CA GLY A 40 9.34 0.34 -12.63
C GLY A 40 9.66 1.35 -13.74
N ALA A 41 8.66 1.91 -14.42
CA ALA A 41 8.88 2.85 -15.52
C ALA A 41 9.52 4.16 -15.03
N LYS A 42 10.36 4.76 -15.88
CA LYS A 42 10.95 6.08 -15.63
C LYS A 42 9.94 7.23 -15.81
N ASN A 43 8.83 6.97 -16.48
CA ASN A 43 7.80 7.97 -16.74
C ASN A 43 6.88 8.12 -15.52
N ARG A 44 6.90 9.32 -14.93
CA ARG A 44 6.13 9.68 -13.74
C ARG A 44 4.63 9.54 -13.94
N GLU A 45 4.09 10.00 -15.07
CA GLU A 45 2.65 9.95 -15.35
C GLU A 45 2.16 8.52 -15.49
N ILE A 46 2.96 7.65 -16.12
CA ILE A 46 2.64 6.23 -16.29
C ILE A 46 2.65 5.53 -14.93
N MET A 47 3.68 5.76 -14.12
CA MET A 47 3.77 5.23 -12.75
C MET A 47 2.60 5.70 -11.88
N GLN A 48 2.26 6.98 -11.95
CA GLN A 48 1.15 7.57 -11.21
C GLN A 48 -0.19 6.92 -11.61
N LYS A 49 -0.47 6.81 -12.90
CA LYS A 49 -1.68 6.14 -13.41
C LYS A 49 -1.74 4.68 -12.95
N ALA A 50 -0.61 3.96 -13.00
CA ALA A 50 -0.54 2.58 -12.52
C ALA A 50 -0.86 2.47 -11.02
N LEU A 51 -0.29 3.34 -10.18
CA LEU A 51 -0.60 3.39 -8.74
C LEU A 51 -2.09 3.66 -8.49
N VAL A 52 -2.68 4.63 -9.18
CA VAL A 52 -4.11 4.96 -9.01
C VAL A 52 -4.99 3.76 -9.38
N ILE A 53 -4.70 3.10 -10.50
CA ILE A 53 -5.47 1.92 -10.95
C ILE A 53 -5.32 0.79 -9.92
N LEU A 54 -4.11 0.50 -9.45
CA LEU A 54 -3.85 -0.50 -8.42
C LEU A 54 -4.59 -0.17 -7.11
N SER A 55 -4.66 1.10 -6.71
CA SER A 55 -5.41 1.52 -5.51
C SER A 55 -6.91 1.32 -5.65
N ILE A 56 -7.47 1.57 -6.83
CA ILE A 56 -8.89 1.29 -7.11
C ILE A 56 -9.16 -0.21 -7.03
N LEU A 57 -8.27 -1.01 -7.62
CA LEU A 57 -8.35 -2.47 -7.62
C LEU A 57 -8.24 -3.05 -6.20
N ALA A 58 -7.30 -2.57 -5.39
CA ALA A 58 -7.12 -2.99 -4.01
C ALA A 58 -8.36 -2.69 -3.14
N LYS A 59 -9.12 -1.63 -3.46
CA LYS A 59 -10.37 -1.29 -2.75
C LYS A 59 -11.57 -2.15 -3.16
N ASP A 60 -11.51 -2.85 -4.28
CA ASP A 60 -12.65 -3.62 -4.82
C ASP A 60 -12.95 -4.89 -4.01
N SER A 61 -11.91 -5.67 -3.65
CA SER A 61 -12.06 -6.87 -2.83
C SER A 61 -10.74 -7.34 -2.24
N ASP A 62 -10.81 -8.17 -1.20
CA ASP A 62 -9.61 -8.81 -0.62
C ASP A 62 -8.93 -9.77 -1.60
N ASP A 63 -9.69 -10.44 -2.47
CA ASP A 63 -9.14 -11.26 -3.57
C ASP A 63 -8.22 -10.42 -4.47
N THR A 64 -8.66 -9.23 -4.86
CA THR A 64 -7.85 -8.33 -5.69
C THR A 64 -6.59 -7.86 -4.95
N LYS A 65 -6.66 -7.62 -3.63
CA LYS A 65 -5.46 -7.28 -2.81
C LYS A 65 -4.46 -8.43 -2.82
N GLU A 66 -4.94 -9.66 -2.65
CA GLU A 66 -4.09 -10.85 -2.70
C GLU A 66 -3.47 -11.05 -4.08
N ARG A 67 -4.25 -10.88 -5.15
CA ARG A 67 -3.73 -10.92 -6.53
C ARG A 67 -2.64 -9.90 -6.76
N ILE A 68 -2.80 -8.66 -6.27
CA ILE A 68 -1.75 -7.62 -6.33
C ILE A 68 -0.51 -8.06 -5.53
N ALA A 69 -0.68 -8.52 -4.30
CA ALA A 69 0.44 -8.88 -3.43
C ALA A 69 1.16 -10.18 -3.84
N ASN A 70 0.51 -11.05 -4.61
CA ASN A 70 1.06 -12.30 -5.12
C ASN A 70 1.84 -12.13 -6.44
N VAL A 71 1.74 -10.98 -7.10
CA VAL A 71 2.65 -10.67 -8.20
C VAL A 71 4.08 -10.55 -7.66
N GLU A 72 5.02 -11.18 -8.36
CA GLU A 72 6.44 -11.14 -8.02
C GLU A 72 6.94 -9.69 -7.90
N ASP A 73 7.68 -9.40 -6.83
CA ASP A 73 8.22 -8.06 -6.51
C ASP A 73 7.20 -6.92 -6.44
N ALA A 74 5.89 -7.20 -6.36
CA ALA A 74 4.86 -6.16 -6.29
C ALA A 74 5.06 -5.23 -5.10
N ILE A 75 5.20 -5.80 -3.90
CA ILE A 75 5.41 -5.02 -2.67
C ILE A 75 6.70 -4.19 -2.77
N LYS A 76 7.79 -4.76 -3.28
CA LYS A 76 9.06 -4.03 -3.48
C LYS A 76 8.90 -2.90 -4.49
N SER A 77 8.11 -3.10 -5.55
CA SER A 77 7.88 -2.10 -6.60
C SER A 77 7.05 -0.92 -6.09
N ILE A 78 6.05 -1.21 -5.25
CA ILE A 78 5.24 -0.19 -4.59
C ILE A 78 6.07 0.58 -3.55
N VAL A 79 6.89 -0.10 -2.75
CA VAL A 79 7.84 0.55 -1.82
C VAL A 79 8.90 1.36 -2.56
N CYS A 80 9.36 0.92 -3.74
CA CYS A 80 10.23 1.75 -4.58
C CYS A 80 9.52 3.04 -5.04
N ALA A 81 8.22 3.00 -5.31
CA ALA A 81 7.44 4.19 -5.65
C ALA A 81 7.27 5.14 -4.45
N LEU A 82 7.24 4.60 -3.22
CA LEU A 82 7.24 5.40 -1.98
C LEU A 82 8.45 6.33 -1.88
N ARG A 83 9.61 5.87 -2.34
CA ARG A 83 10.87 6.64 -2.33
C ARG A 83 10.90 7.81 -3.33
N ARG A 84 9.93 7.86 -4.24
CA ARG A 84 9.88 8.83 -5.34
C ARG A 84 8.83 9.90 -5.05
N TRP A 85 8.61 10.77 -6.03
CA TRP A 85 7.65 11.88 -6.00
C TRP A 85 6.18 11.49 -5.78
N GLU A 86 5.83 10.20 -5.84
CA GLU A 86 4.46 9.70 -5.68
C GLU A 86 4.26 8.98 -4.33
N GLY A 87 5.04 9.36 -3.31
CA GLY A 87 5.01 8.74 -1.97
C GLY A 87 3.61 8.64 -1.37
N LYS A 88 2.79 9.69 -1.54
CA LYS A 88 1.40 9.73 -1.09
C LYS A 88 0.53 8.63 -1.70
N LEU A 89 0.57 8.46 -3.01
CA LEU A 89 -0.22 7.43 -3.70
C LEU A 89 0.27 6.02 -3.36
N ALA A 90 1.59 5.86 -3.21
CA ALA A 90 2.18 4.60 -2.79
C ALA A 90 1.75 4.22 -1.37
N VAL A 91 1.70 5.17 -0.42
CA VAL A 91 1.19 4.90 0.92
C VAL A 91 -0.29 4.62 0.93
N ALA A 92 -1.11 5.36 0.17
CA ALA A 92 -2.53 5.07 0.07
C ALA A 92 -2.76 3.64 -0.45
N LEU A 93 -1.99 3.18 -1.44
CA LEU A 93 -2.04 1.79 -1.92
C LEU A 93 -1.60 0.80 -0.84
N LEU A 94 -0.46 1.03 -0.19
CA LEU A 94 0.04 0.15 0.87
C LEU A 94 -0.90 0.07 2.07
N LEU A 95 -1.58 1.17 2.42
CA LEU A 95 -2.57 1.23 3.48
C LEU A 95 -3.80 0.38 3.16
N GLU A 96 -4.28 0.42 1.91
CA GLU A 96 -5.38 -0.44 1.48
C GLU A 96 -4.98 -1.92 1.48
N LEU A 97 -3.74 -2.22 1.09
CA LEU A 97 -3.19 -3.58 1.13
C LEU A 97 -2.96 -4.06 2.57
N SER A 98 -2.57 -3.19 3.50
CA SER A 98 -2.31 -3.53 4.91
C SER A 98 -3.56 -3.92 5.70
N LYS A 99 -4.75 -3.76 5.12
CA LYS A 99 -5.99 -4.30 5.70
C LYS A 99 -6.02 -5.83 5.67
N ASN A 100 -5.13 -6.47 4.90
CA ASN A 100 -4.93 -7.92 4.91
C ASN A 100 -3.64 -8.27 5.68
N ALA A 101 -3.77 -9.05 6.74
CA ALA A 101 -2.66 -9.41 7.64
C ALA A 101 -1.50 -10.14 6.94
N ALA A 102 -1.79 -10.98 5.93
CA ALA A 102 -0.75 -11.68 5.18
C ALA A 102 0.12 -10.72 4.36
N ILE A 103 -0.45 -9.60 3.91
CA ILE A 103 0.28 -8.57 3.18
C ILE A 103 1.10 -7.70 4.16
N CYS A 104 0.58 -7.41 5.35
CA CYS A 104 1.33 -6.71 6.41
C CYS A 104 2.64 -7.41 6.77
N GLU A 105 2.64 -8.74 6.84
CA GLU A 105 3.86 -9.52 7.11
C GLU A 105 4.91 -9.32 5.99
N ARG A 106 4.48 -9.27 4.72
CA ARG A 106 5.38 -9.05 3.58
C ARG A 106 5.92 -7.62 3.55
N VAL A 107 5.08 -6.63 3.85
CA VAL A 107 5.47 -5.21 3.89
C VAL A 107 6.45 -4.94 5.03
N GLY A 108 6.16 -5.42 6.24
CA GLY A 108 6.99 -5.18 7.42
C GLY A 108 8.37 -5.86 7.41
N LYS A 109 8.57 -6.88 6.54
CA LYS A 109 9.91 -7.46 6.28
C LYS A 109 10.86 -6.49 5.60
N LEU A 110 10.36 -5.45 4.93
CA LEU A 110 11.19 -4.48 4.22
C LEU A 110 11.55 -3.32 5.17
N LEU A 111 12.75 -3.37 5.77
CA LEU A 111 13.25 -2.31 6.67
C LEU A 111 13.20 -0.92 6.02
N ASP A 112 13.53 -0.84 4.73
CA ASP A 112 13.44 0.41 3.96
C ASP A 112 12.02 0.98 3.98
N CYS A 113 10.98 0.13 3.87
CA CYS A 113 9.59 0.57 3.92
C CYS A 113 9.28 1.27 5.24
N ILE A 114 9.64 0.66 6.37
CA ILE A 114 9.42 1.23 7.70
C ILE A 114 10.12 2.58 7.82
N TYR A 115 11.39 2.67 7.40
CA TYR A 115 12.13 3.92 7.44
C TYR A 115 11.42 5.04 6.66
N PHE A 116 11.01 4.77 5.41
CA PHE A 116 10.32 5.78 4.59
C PHE A 116 8.94 6.17 5.16
N LEU A 117 8.21 5.23 5.75
CA LEU A 117 6.94 5.52 6.41
C LEU A 117 7.13 6.42 7.63
N VAL A 118 8.16 6.18 8.46
CA VAL A 118 8.47 7.02 9.61
C VAL A 118 8.84 8.43 9.17
N VAL A 119 9.68 8.57 8.14
CA VAL A 119 10.01 9.89 7.57
C VAL A 119 8.75 10.61 7.07
N MET A 120 7.88 9.91 6.34
CA MET A 120 6.66 10.52 5.79
C MET A 120 5.61 10.85 6.86
N SER A 121 5.55 10.09 7.95
CA SER A 121 4.67 10.37 9.09
C SER A 121 4.99 11.71 9.76
N SER A 122 6.20 12.24 9.58
CA SER A 122 6.67 13.51 10.15
C SER A 122 6.69 14.67 9.14
N ASN A 123 6.14 14.47 7.94
CA ASN A 123 6.13 15.48 6.88
C ASN A 123 4.92 16.44 6.98
N ASP A 124 5.01 17.60 6.33
CA ASP A 124 3.99 18.66 6.37
C ASP A 124 2.71 18.31 5.58
N ASP A 125 2.74 17.28 4.72
CA ASP A 125 1.53 16.78 4.05
C ASP A 125 0.67 15.99 5.04
N VAL A 126 -0.37 16.65 5.55
CA VAL A 126 -1.29 16.12 6.57
C VAL A 126 -1.90 14.78 6.17
N GLU A 127 -2.28 14.61 4.90
CA GLU A 127 -2.93 13.38 4.44
C GLU A 127 -1.90 12.26 4.32
N ALA A 128 -0.73 12.53 3.72
CA ALA A 128 0.33 11.53 3.61
C ALA A 128 0.89 11.12 4.98
N SER A 129 1.01 12.08 5.91
CA SER A 129 1.44 11.83 7.30
C SER A 129 0.42 10.96 8.04
N ARG A 130 -0.88 11.28 7.93
CA ARG A 130 -1.95 10.48 8.54
C ARG A 130 -1.95 9.06 8.01
N ASP A 131 -1.96 8.90 6.68
CA ASP A 131 -2.02 7.57 6.06
C ASP A 131 -0.76 6.74 6.37
N ALA A 132 0.41 7.39 6.48
CA ALA A 132 1.64 6.72 6.90
C ALA A 132 1.60 6.27 8.36
N ASN A 133 1.03 7.08 9.26
CA ASN A 133 0.83 6.71 10.66
C ASN A 133 -0.14 5.52 10.79
N GLU A 134 -1.26 5.55 10.09
CA GLU A 134 -2.24 4.45 10.09
C GLU A 134 -1.62 3.15 9.53
N LEU A 135 -0.80 3.25 8.48
CA LEU A 135 -0.08 2.10 7.94
C LEU A 135 0.94 1.55 8.94
N LEU A 136 1.69 2.41 9.65
CA LEU A 136 2.60 1.96 10.72
C LEU A 136 1.85 1.27 11.86
N GLU A 137 0.66 1.74 12.22
CA GLU A 137 -0.20 1.10 13.22
C GLU A 137 -0.70 -0.28 12.76
N ASN A 138 -1.16 -0.40 11.51
CA ASN A 138 -1.55 -1.69 10.93
C ASN A 138 -0.40 -2.70 10.89
N LEU A 139 0.80 -2.23 10.55
CA LEU A 139 1.99 -3.08 10.55
C LEU A 139 2.37 -3.52 11.97
N ALA A 140 2.19 -2.66 12.98
CA ALA A 140 2.51 -2.94 14.37
C ALA A 140 1.57 -3.97 15.02
N LEU A 141 0.49 -4.40 14.36
CA LEU A 141 -0.36 -5.50 14.81
C LEU A 141 0.36 -6.87 14.80
N LEU A 142 1.49 -6.98 14.10
CA LEU A 142 2.30 -8.20 14.05
C LEU A 142 3.60 -8.00 14.84
N ASP A 143 3.84 -8.84 15.85
CA ASP A 143 5.04 -8.76 16.71
C ASP A 143 6.36 -8.79 15.92
N GLN A 144 6.40 -9.56 14.83
CA GLN A 144 7.55 -9.63 13.94
C GLN A 144 7.87 -8.27 13.32
N ASN A 145 6.84 -7.49 12.95
CA ASN A 145 7.00 -6.15 12.40
C ASN A 145 7.44 -5.16 13.47
N ILE A 146 6.95 -5.29 14.71
CA ILE A 146 7.43 -4.47 15.84
C ILE A 146 8.95 -4.64 16.03
N ALA A 147 9.46 -5.87 15.93
CA ALA A 147 10.90 -6.12 16.00
C ALA A 147 11.67 -5.48 14.83
N GLN A 148 11.10 -5.42 13.62
CA GLN A 148 11.71 -4.69 12.50
C GLN A 148 11.64 -3.17 12.68
N MET A 149 10.55 -2.66 13.24
CA MET A 149 10.40 -1.24 13.58
C MET A 149 11.44 -0.78 14.60
N ALA A 150 11.71 -1.61 15.60
CA ALA A 150 12.78 -1.40 16.56
C ALA A 150 14.16 -1.26 15.89
N LYS A 151 14.46 -2.16 14.94
CA LYS A 151 15.71 -2.11 14.16
C LYS A 151 15.82 -0.86 13.29
N ALA A 152 14.67 -0.31 12.86
CA ALA A 152 14.59 0.96 12.14
C ALA A 152 14.59 2.20 13.06
N ASN A 153 14.89 2.05 14.36
CA ASN A 153 14.84 3.09 15.40
C ASN A 153 13.44 3.68 15.69
N TYR A 154 12.37 3.00 15.25
CA TYR A 154 11.00 3.37 15.57
C TYR A 154 10.50 2.58 16.78
N PHE A 155 10.75 3.12 17.98
CA PHE A 155 10.48 2.43 19.25
C PHE A 155 9.05 2.63 19.79
N LYS A 156 8.25 3.53 19.20
CA LYS A 156 6.90 3.83 19.69
C LYS A 156 6.03 2.57 19.87
N PRO A 157 5.96 1.62 18.92
CA PRO A 157 5.17 0.41 19.07
C PRO A 157 5.69 -0.52 20.18
N LEU A 158 7.03 -0.65 20.31
CA LEU A 158 7.64 -1.42 21.38
C LEU A 158 7.28 -0.88 22.77
N LEU A 159 7.36 0.44 22.95
CA LEU A 159 7.02 1.07 24.22
C LEU A 159 5.53 0.89 24.57
N GLN A 160 4.65 0.93 23.58
CA GLN A 160 3.23 0.66 23.77
C GLN A 160 2.99 -0.77 24.27
N CYS A 161 3.61 -1.78 23.65
CA CYS A 161 3.51 -3.18 24.11
C CYS A 161 3.98 -3.34 25.56
N LEU A 162 5.12 -2.75 25.93
CA LEU A 162 5.67 -2.84 27.28
C LEU A 162 4.79 -2.13 28.31
N SER A 163 4.17 -1.00 27.94
CA SER A 163 3.26 -0.27 28.82
C SER A 163 1.97 -1.04 29.09
N LEU A 164 1.42 -1.75 28.11
CA LEU A 164 0.20 -2.55 28.26
C LEU A 164 0.39 -3.74 29.22
N VAL A 165 1.58 -4.35 29.21
CA VAL A 165 1.92 -5.46 30.13
C VAL A 165 1.97 -4.98 31.60
N SER A 166 2.37 -3.74 31.85
CA SER A 166 2.51 -3.20 33.21
C SER A 166 1.18 -3.01 33.96
N PHE A 167 0.04 -2.92 33.27
CA PHE A 167 -1.28 -2.81 33.88
C PHE A 167 -1.94 -4.16 34.22
N HIS A 168 -1.52 -5.25 33.57
CA HIS A 168 -2.06 -6.58 33.84
C HIS A 168 -1.36 -7.31 35.01
N THR A 169 -0.22 -6.80 35.50
CA THR A 169 0.51 -7.41 36.63
C THR A 169 0.11 -6.90 38.02
N PHE A 170 -0.85 -5.95 38.12
CA PHE A 170 -1.26 -5.35 39.41
C PHE A 170 -2.73 -5.52 39.77
N SER A 171 -3.47 -6.40 39.10
CA SER A 171 -4.83 -6.76 39.50
C SER A 171 -4.88 -8.18 40.09
N TYR A 172 -4.56 -8.29 41.37
CA TYR A 172 -4.98 -9.38 42.27
C TYR A 172 -5.59 -8.77 43.53
#